data_AF-A0A7J6RDD1-F1
#
_entry.id   AF-A0A7J6RDD1-F1
#
_cell.length_a   1.000
_cell.length_b   1.000
_cell.length_c   1.000
_cell.angle_alpha   90.00
_cell.angle_beta   90.00
_cell.angle_gamma   90.00
#
_symmetry.space_group_name_H-M   'P 1'
#
loop_
_entity.id
_entity.type
_entity.pdbx_description
1 polymer ?
#
loop_
_entity_poly.entity_id
_entity_poly.type
_entity_poly.pdbx_seq_one_letter_code
_entity_poly.pdbx_strand_id
1 'polypeptide(L)'
;MCGFMGIPTPDLVKNMQDNKFTAFFAVYFIGSTFQGILMNTGAFEIYKGNTLIWSALQAGRLPKLNDIVAAFERQGVQFAF
;
A
#
# COMPACT_ATOMS: atom_id res chain seq x y z
N MET A 1 -29.69 -9.47 -14.02
CA MET A 1 -29.77 -10.44 -12.91
C MET A 1 -30.76 -10.02 -11.81
N CYS A 2 -30.85 -8.75 -11.39
CA CYS A 2 -31.88 -8.30 -10.42
C CYS A 2 -33.33 -8.46 -10.91
N GLY A 3 -33.59 -8.24 -12.21
CA GLY A 3 -34.92 -8.44 -12.80
C GLY A 3 -35.41 -9.89 -12.88
N PHE A 4 -34.50 -10.88 -12.79
CA PHE A 4 -34.88 -12.31 -12.77
C PHE A 4 -35.37 -12.77 -11.39
N MET A 5 -34.95 -12.09 -10.32
CA MET A 5 -35.35 -12.39 -8.94
C MET A 5 -36.52 -11.51 -8.45
N GLY A 6 -37.11 -10.66 -9.31
CA GLY A 6 -38.20 -9.75 -8.93
C GLY A 6 -37.79 -8.63 -7.97
N ILE A 7 -36.49 -8.45 -7.74
CA ILE A 7 -35.96 -7.42 -6.84
C ILE A 7 -35.73 -6.15 -7.66
N PRO A 8 -36.25 -4.98 -7.23
CA PRO A 8 -35.99 -3.73 -7.93
C PRO A 8 -34.48 -3.48 -7.98
N THR A 9 -33.97 -3.18 -9.18
CA THR A 9 -32.55 -2.85 -9.34
C THR A 9 -32.24 -1.62 -8.50
N PRO A 10 -31.25 -1.68 -7.59
CA PRO A 10 -30.89 -0.52 -6.79
C PRO A 10 -30.49 0.67 -7.68
N ASP A 11 -30.88 1.88 -7.30
CA ASP A 11 -30.67 3.08 -8.12
C ASP A 11 -29.19 3.31 -8.45
N LEU A 12 -28.27 2.97 -7.54
CA LEU A 12 -26.83 3.00 -7.81
C LEU A 12 -26.46 2.12 -9.01
N VAL A 13 -26.94 0.88 -9.03
CA VAL A 13 -26.63 -0.08 -10.11
C VAL A 13 -27.26 0.37 -11.43
N LYS A 14 -28.47 0.95 -11.36
CA LYS A 14 -29.13 1.54 -12.53
C LYS A 14 -28.31 2.72 -13.09
N ASN A 15 -27.91 3.65 -12.24
CA ASN A 15 -27.10 4.81 -12.62
C ASN A 15 -25.74 4.42 -13.21
N MET A 16 -25.14 3.34 -12.69
CA MET A 16 -23.89 2.77 -13.22
C MET A 16 -24.10 2.10 -14.59
N GLN A 17 -25.24 1.45 -14.81
CA GLN A 17 -25.58 0.85 -16.11
C GLN A 17 -25.84 1.90 -17.18
N ASP A 18 -26.45 3.02 -16.80
CA ASP A 18 -26.73 4.15 -17.69
C ASP A 18 -25.45 4.93 -18.03
N ASN A 19 -24.47 4.98 -17.12
CA ASN A 19 -23.21 5.74 -17.27
C ASN A 19 -21.97 4.84 -17.14
N LYS A 20 -21.83 3.86 -18.03
CA LYS A 20 -20.80 2.81 -17.96
C LYS A 20 -19.36 3.33 -17.92
N PHE A 21 -19.07 4.39 -18.67
CA PHE A 21 -17.73 4.99 -18.72
C PHE A 21 -17.38 5.65 -17.38
N THR A 22 -18.27 6.50 -16.86
CA THR A 22 -18.11 7.14 -15.55
C THR A 22 -18.02 6.12 -14.42
N ALA A 23 -18.85 5.07 -14.45
CA ALA A 23 -18.82 4.00 -13.48
C ALA A 23 -17.48 3.24 -13.51
N PHE A 24 -16.93 2.97 -14.71
CA PHE A 24 -15.62 2.34 -14.86
C PHE A 24 -14.50 3.18 -14.24
N PHE A 25 -14.43 4.48 -14.58
CA PHE A 25 -13.41 5.36 -14.00
C PHE A 25 -13.58 5.50 -12.49
N ALA A 26 -14.81 5.66 -12.00
CA ALA A 26 -15.07 5.74 -10.55
C ALA A 26 -14.56 4.49 -9.82
N VAL A 27 -14.89 3.28 -10.31
CA VAL A 27 -14.43 2.02 -9.71
C VAL A 27 -12.91 1.90 -9.80
N TYR A 28 -12.31 2.27 -10.93
CA TYR A 28 -10.85 2.23 -11.11
C TYR A 28 -10.11 3.18 -10.16
N PHE A 29 -10.56 4.43 -10.05
CA PHE A 29 -9.95 5.41 -9.14
C PHE A 29 -10.15 5.05 -7.68
N ILE A 30 -11.35 4.59 -7.31
CA ILE A 30 -11.61 4.12 -5.95
C ILE A 30 -10.72 2.91 -5.64
N GLY A 31 -10.71 1.89 -6.50
CA GLY A 31 -9.88 0.69 -6.30
C GLY A 31 -8.39 1.00 -6.18
N SER A 32 -7.86 1.85 -7.06
CA SER A 32 -6.45 2.25 -7.01
C SER A 32 -6.12 3.10 -5.77
N THR A 33 -7.02 3.97 -5.33
CA THR A 33 -6.85 4.75 -4.10
C THR A 33 -6.86 3.85 -2.87
N PHE A 34 -7.83 2.94 -2.77
CA PHE A 34 -7.90 1.98 -1.67
C PHE A 34 -6.67 1.08 -1.65
N GLN A 35 -6.22 0.57 -2.81
CA GLN A 35 -4.97 -0.18 -2.91
C GLN A 35 -3.78 0.64 -2.40
N GLY A 36 -3.67 1.91 -2.79
CA GLY A 36 -2.62 2.81 -2.33
C GLY A 36 -2.64 3.01 -0.81
N ILE A 37 -3.83 3.20 -0.22
CA ILE A 37 -4.00 3.34 1.24
C ILE A 37 -3.63 2.05 1.97
N LEU A 38 -4.11 0.90 1.48
CA LEU A 38 -3.87 -0.41 2.08
C LEU A 38 -2.41 -0.86 1.97
N MET A 39 -1.72 -0.48 0.89
CA MET A 39 -0.29 -0.76 0.70
C MET A 39 0.62 0.19 1.46
N ASN A 40 0.11 1.36 1.89
CA ASN A 40 0.89 2.31 2.68
C ASN A 40 0.94 1.87 4.15
N THR A 41 1.78 0.88 4.45
CA THR A 41 1.98 0.35 5.80
C THR A 41 2.78 1.30 6.70
N GLY A 42 3.22 2.46 6.20
CA GLY A 42 4.12 3.36 6.91
C GLY A 42 5.48 2.73 7.26
N ALA A 43 5.82 1.60 6.65
CA ALA A 43 7.03 0.85 6.93
C ALA A 43 8.25 1.57 6.35
N PHE A 44 9.14 2.05 7.23
CA PHE A 44 10.47 2.46 6.83
C PHE A 44 11.42 1.27 6.92
N GLU A 45 11.86 0.76 5.78
CA GLU A 45 12.72 -0.42 5.69
C GLU A 45 14.01 -0.12 4.93
N ILE A 46 15.14 -0.58 5.45
CA ILE A 46 16.47 -0.44 4.83
C ILE A 46 16.90 -1.82 4.34
N TYR A 47 17.22 -1.91 3.05
CA TYR A 47 17.70 -3.13 2.40
C TYR A 47 19.12 -2.94 1.87
N LYS A 48 19.94 -4.00 1.95
CA LYS A 48 21.19 -4.12 1.17
C LYS A 48 21.02 -5.29 0.20
N GLY A 49 20.80 -4.96 -1.07
CA GLY A 49 20.37 -5.94 -2.07
C GLY A 49 19.04 -6.59 -1.64
N ASN A 50 19.07 -7.89 -1.39
CA ASN A 50 17.90 -8.67 -0.96
C ASN A 50 17.84 -8.94 0.56
N THR A 51 18.76 -8.37 1.35
CA THR A 51 18.77 -8.55 2.81
C THR A 51 18.15 -7.35 3.51
N LEU A 52 17.11 -7.60 4.32
CA LEU A 52 16.52 -6.60 5.21
C LEU A 52 17.50 -6.31 6.36
N ILE A 53 17.96 -5.06 6.45
CA ILE A 53 18.88 -4.59 7.50
C ILE A 53 18.11 -3.96 8.65
N TRP A 54 17.03 -3.23 8.35
CA TRP A 54 16.21 -2.56 9.35
C TRP A 54 14.75 -2.49 8.90
N SER A 55 13.82 -2.64 9.84
CA SER A 55 12.40 -2.37 9.61
C SER A 55 11.82 -1.59 10.80
N ALA A 56 11.27 -0.40 10.52
CA ALA A 56 10.60 0.42 11.53
C ALA A 56 9.34 -0.26 12.09
N LEU A 57 8.72 -1.16 11.33
CA LEU A 57 7.61 -1.99 11.83
C LEU A 57 8.07 -2.96 12.92
N GLN A 58 9.26 -3.54 12.78
CA GLN A 58 9.81 -4.47 13.78
C GLN A 58 10.33 -3.72 15.02
N ALA A 59 10.95 -2.55 14.82
CA ALA A 59 11.54 -1.77 15.90
C ALA A 59 10.53 -0.85 16.62
N GLY A 60 9.35 -0.61 16.05
CA GLY A 60 8.34 0.32 16.58
C GLY A 60 8.76 1.79 16.57
N ARG A 61 9.87 2.12 15.90
CA ARG A 61 10.42 3.48 15.81
C ARG A 61 11.25 3.65 14.54
N LEU A 62 11.46 4.91 14.14
CA LEU A 62 12.43 5.24 13.11
C LEU A 62 13.87 4.94 13.58
N PRO A 63 14.77 4.54 12.66
CA PRO A 63 16.15 4.27 13.01
C PRO A 63 16.87 5.56 13.43
N LYS A 64 17.66 5.49 14.50
CA LYS A 64 18.61 6.56 14.86
C LYS A 64 19.90 6.34 14.06
N LEU A 65 20.71 7.39 13.91
CA LEU A 65 21.97 7.31 13.19
C LEU A 65 22.86 6.16 13.70
N ASN A 66 22.93 5.96 15.02
CA ASN A 66 23.71 4.87 15.63
C ASN A 66 23.18 3.47 15.22
N ASP A 67 21.87 3.30 15.09
CA ASP A 67 21.29 2.01 14.67
C ASP A 67 21.67 1.72 13.20
N ILE A 68 21.67 2.77 12.37
CA ILE A 68 22.04 2.68 10.96
C ILE A 68 23.52 2.30 10.85
N VAL A 69 24.41 3.04 11.51
CA VAL A 69 25.86 2.78 11.51
C VAL A 69 26.15 1.35 11.97
N ALA A 70 25.60 0.93 13.12
CA ALA A 70 25.79 -0.42 13.63
C ALA A 70 25.26 -1.50 12.66
N ALA A 71 24.15 -1.25 11.97
CA ALA A 71 23.58 -2.20 11.03
C ALA A 71 24.42 -2.31 9.74
N PHE A 72 25.07 -1.23 9.31
CA PHE A 72 26.03 -1.23 8.20
C PHE A 72 27.40 -1.82 8.59
N GLU A 73 27.87 -1.61 9.82
CA GLU A 73 29.09 -2.23 10.35
C GLU A 73 28.97 -3.76 10.42
N ARG A 74 27.81 -4.27 10.89
CA ARG A 74 27.49 -5.71 10.84
C ARG A 74 27.51 -6.29 9.43
N GLN A 75 27.35 -5.44 8.43
CA GLN A 75 27.38 -5.79 7.01
C GLN A 75 28.75 -5.59 6.36
N GLY A 76 29.79 -5.30 7.16
CA GLY A 76 31.18 -5.15 6.73
C GLY A 76 31.52 -3.77 6.14
N VAL A 77 30.64 -2.78 6.27
CA VAL A 77 30.90 -1.41 5.81
C VAL A 77 31.57 -0.65 6.95
N GLN A 78 32.84 -0.29 6.77
CA GLN A 78 33.53 0.59 7.70
C GLN A 78 33.34 2.04 7.27
N PHE A 79 32.81 2.86 8.17
CA PHE A 79 32.76 4.30 7.99
C PHE A 79 34.09 4.87 8.49
N ALA A 80 34.92 5.35 7.57
CA ALA A 80 36.10 6.12 7.93
C ALA A 80 35.64 7.52 8.35
N PHE A 81 35.70 7.81 9.65
CA PHE A 81 35.57 9.16 10.21
C PHE A 81 36.95 9.74 10.50
#